data_AF-A0A1G2RNB3-F1
#
_entry.id   AF-A0A1G2RNB3-F1
#
_cell.length_a   1.000
_cell.length_b   1.000
_cell.length_c   1.000
_cell.angle_alpha   90.00
_cell.angle_beta   90.00
_cell.angle_gamma   90.00
#
_symmetry.space_group_name_H-M   'P 1'
#
loop_
_entity.id
_entity.type
_entity.pdbx_description
1 polymer ?
#
loop_
_entity_poly.entity_id
_entity_poly.type
_entity_poly.pdbx_seq_one_letter_code
_entity_poly.pdbx_strand_id
1 'polypeptide(L)'
;MENIQQYITKRTILFIAIFAVVGFGALQIPVTQLVGSGAKFTVFDAFAPLTGAFIGSVPGIIAVVLMNSANFLFHGAQVHDIGTIIRFFPVLFAVLYFAKKSRLNLIVPLLAIVIFVAHPIGRSVWYFSLFWTIPIIAYFFRDRFLLARALGATFSAHAVGGASWIWAFALPAAAWNSLIPIVIAERLLFALGIAASYIALNNLLYVLERKNILNLGFPIDSRFVYSSRIRNS
;
A
#
# COMPACT_ATOMS: atom_id res chain seq x y z
N MET A 1 -16.06 -8.07 -21.93
CA MET A 1 -15.50 -8.86 -20.83
C MET A 1 -14.05 -9.11 -21.16
N GLU A 2 -13.12 -8.51 -20.41
CA GLU A 2 -11.70 -8.82 -20.53
C GLU A 2 -11.46 -10.31 -20.24
N ASN A 3 -10.69 -10.99 -21.09
CA ASN A 3 -10.44 -12.41 -20.98
C ASN A 3 -9.54 -12.68 -19.75
N ILE A 4 -10.06 -13.37 -18.72
CA ILE A 4 -9.36 -13.65 -17.45
C ILE A 4 -7.97 -14.25 -17.67
N GLN A 5 -7.77 -14.98 -18.76
CA GLN A 5 -6.48 -15.55 -19.16
C GLN A 5 -5.36 -14.52 -19.30
N GLN A 6 -5.66 -13.25 -19.60
CA GLN A 6 -4.65 -12.20 -19.72
C GLN A 6 -3.97 -11.86 -18.38
N TYR A 7 -4.64 -12.13 -17.26
CA TYR A 7 -4.12 -11.82 -15.92
C TYR A 7 -3.32 -12.98 -15.31
N ILE A 8 -3.61 -14.22 -15.72
CA ILE A 8 -3.02 -15.44 -15.18
C ILE A 8 -1.88 -15.91 -16.09
N THR A 9 -0.74 -15.25 -15.97
CA THR A 9 0.50 -15.62 -16.68
C THR A 9 1.43 -16.43 -15.77
N LYS A 10 2.36 -17.22 -16.35
CA LYS A 10 3.42 -17.91 -15.58
C LYS A 10 4.19 -16.94 -14.67
N ARG A 11 4.43 -15.73 -15.17
CA ARG A 11 5.04 -14.62 -14.44
C ARG A 11 4.21 -14.19 -13.24
N THR A 12 2.91 -13.98 -13.43
CA THR A 12 1.98 -13.61 -12.36
C THR A 12 1.96 -14.68 -11.28
N ILE A 13 1.84 -15.96 -11.65
CA ILE A 13 1.78 -17.08 -10.71
C ILE A 13 3.08 -17.17 -9.89
N LEU A 14 4.25 -17.12 -10.55
CA LEU A 14 5.52 -17.19 -9.82
C LEU A 14 5.69 -16.01 -8.86
N PHE A 15 5.35 -14.80 -9.31
CA PHE A 15 5.41 -13.62 -8.44
C PHE A 15 4.49 -13.79 -7.24
N ILE A 16 3.25 -14.26 -7.44
CA ILE A 16 2.32 -14.51 -6.34
C ILE A 16 2.90 -15.54 -5.38
N ALA A 17 3.56 -16.61 -5.86
CA ALA A 17 4.18 -17.61 -5.00
C ALA A 17 5.34 -17.02 -4.16
N ILE A 18 6.24 -16.26 -4.77
CA ILE A 18 7.36 -15.60 -4.06
C ILE A 18 6.82 -14.55 -3.08
N PHE A 19 5.89 -13.71 -3.55
CA PHE A 19 5.18 -12.73 -2.74
C PHE A 19 4.43 -13.41 -1.59
N ALA A 20 3.94 -14.62 -1.78
CA ALA A 20 3.24 -15.34 -0.74
C ALA A 20 4.18 -15.68 0.43
N VAL A 21 5.34 -16.27 0.12
CA VAL A 21 6.32 -16.66 1.15
C VAL A 21 6.88 -15.43 1.87
N VAL A 22 7.34 -14.43 1.12
CA VAL A 22 7.94 -13.21 1.70
C VAL A 22 6.88 -12.36 2.41
N GLY A 23 5.72 -12.21 1.79
CA GLY A 23 4.61 -11.43 2.32
C GLY A 23 4.03 -12.02 3.60
N PHE A 24 3.93 -13.35 3.69
CA PHE A 24 3.48 -14.02 4.91
C PHE A 24 4.46 -13.80 6.07
N GLY A 25 5.78 -13.92 5.81
CA GLY A 25 6.80 -13.59 6.82
C GLY A 25 6.74 -12.13 7.26
N ALA A 26 6.56 -11.20 6.31
CA ALA A 26 6.43 -9.77 6.60
C ALA A 26 5.17 -9.43 7.41
N LEU A 27 4.08 -10.19 7.26
CA LEU A 27 2.85 -10.03 8.05
C LEU A 27 3.03 -10.41 9.52
N GLN A 28 4.04 -11.24 9.85
CA GLN A 28 4.29 -11.65 11.23
C GLN A 28 5.08 -10.61 12.04
N ILE A 29 5.61 -9.57 11.39
CA ILE A 29 6.45 -8.55 12.03
C ILE A 29 5.62 -7.29 12.26
N PRO A 30 5.05 -7.08 13.47
CA PRO A 30 4.29 -5.88 13.78
C PRO A 30 5.20 -4.66 13.87
N VAL A 31 4.71 -3.52 13.43
CA VAL A 31 5.41 -2.22 13.46
C VAL A 31 4.78 -1.31 14.51
N THR A 32 3.48 -1.01 14.37
CA THR A 32 2.71 -0.19 15.32
C THR A 32 1.29 -0.72 15.47
N GLN A 33 0.66 -0.45 16.61
CA GLN A 33 -0.75 -0.79 16.84
C GLN A 33 -1.66 0.32 16.30
N LEU A 34 -2.79 -0.05 15.69
CA LEU A 34 -3.81 0.88 15.24
C LEU A 34 -4.59 1.43 16.45
N VAL A 35 -4.59 2.75 16.62
CA VAL A 35 -5.29 3.39 17.73
C VAL A 35 -6.79 3.11 17.66
N GLY A 36 -7.34 2.55 18.74
CA GLY A 36 -8.75 2.16 18.85
C GLY A 36 -9.05 0.72 18.43
N SER A 37 -8.06 -0.07 18.01
CA SER A 37 -8.23 -1.48 17.64
C SER A 37 -7.09 -2.36 18.15
N GLY A 38 -7.32 -3.67 18.26
CA GLY A 38 -6.25 -4.66 18.47
C GLY A 38 -5.38 -4.89 17.22
N ALA A 39 -5.81 -4.39 16.06
CA ALA A 39 -5.08 -4.54 14.80
C ALA A 39 -3.71 -3.83 14.81
N LYS A 40 -2.77 -4.34 14.01
CA LYS A 40 -1.41 -3.80 13.88
C LYS A 40 -1.07 -3.53 12.43
N PHE A 41 -0.29 -2.47 12.20
CA PHE A 41 0.51 -2.33 11.01
C PHE A 41 1.71 -3.28 11.08
N THR A 42 2.18 -3.71 9.93
CA THR A 42 3.20 -4.75 9.76
C THR A 42 4.21 -4.34 8.69
N VAL A 43 5.33 -5.05 8.60
CA VAL A 43 6.31 -4.85 7.52
C VAL A 43 5.66 -5.09 6.14
N PHE A 44 4.63 -5.93 6.08
CA PHE A 44 3.86 -6.17 4.87
C PHE A 44 3.23 -4.91 4.29
N ASP A 45 2.84 -3.93 5.10
CA ASP A 45 2.24 -2.67 4.62
C ASP A 45 3.21 -1.83 3.78
N ALA A 46 4.53 -2.03 3.97
CA ALA A 46 5.56 -1.43 3.11
C ALA A 46 5.80 -2.22 1.81
N PHE A 47 5.47 -3.51 1.78
CA PHE A 47 5.75 -4.40 0.66
C PHE A 47 4.54 -4.60 -0.28
N ALA A 48 3.34 -4.64 0.28
CA ALA A 48 2.10 -4.90 -0.45
C ALA A 48 1.90 -4.01 -1.68
N PRO A 49 2.18 -2.68 -1.67
CA PRO A 49 1.97 -1.83 -2.83
C PRO A 49 2.77 -2.24 -4.08
N LEU A 50 3.87 -2.97 -3.90
CA LEU A 50 4.72 -3.42 -5.00
C LEU A 50 4.04 -4.46 -5.88
N THR A 51 3.09 -5.26 -5.36
CA THR A 51 2.35 -6.24 -6.17
C THR A 51 1.71 -5.58 -7.37
N GLY A 52 1.07 -4.44 -7.14
CA GLY A 52 0.43 -3.66 -8.18
C GLY A 52 1.40 -3.13 -9.23
N ALA A 53 2.63 -2.80 -8.84
CA ALA A 53 3.66 -2.33 -9.77
C ALA A 53 4.26 -3.45 -10.63
N PHE A 54 4.44 -4.65 -10.10
CA PHE A 54 5.14 -5.74 -10.81
C PHE A 54 4.23 -6.72 -11.53
N ILE A 55 2.99 -6.92 -11.08
CA ILE A 55 2.03 -7.81 -11.76
C ILE A 55 0.78 -7.09 -12.25
N GLY A 56 0.62 -5.79 -11.94
CA GLY A 56 -0.51 -4.97 -12.36
C GLY A 56 -1.57 -4.84 -11.26
N SER A 57 -2.45 -3.84 -11.41
CA SER A 57 -3.41 -3.44 -10.35
C SER A 57 -4.32 -4.58 -9.89
N VAL A 58 -5.01 -5.25 -10.82
CA VAL A 58 -5.99 -6.31 -10.51
C VAL A 58 -5.33 -7.54 -9.89
N PRO A 59 -4.35 -8.20 -10.53
CA PRO A 59 -3.70 -9.37 -9.92
C PRO A 59 -2.91 -9.00 -8.65
N GLY A 60 -2.40 -7.77 -8.54
CA GLY A 60 -1.77 -7.27 -7.32
C GLY A 60 -2.74 -7.15 -6.14
N ILE A 61 -3.95 -6.62 -6.37
CA ILE A 61 -5.02 -6.62 -5.37
C ILE A 61 -5.37 -8.05 -4.96
N ILE A 62 -5.57 -8.95 -5.92
CA ILE A 62 -5.93 -10.35 -5.64
C ILE A 62 -4.86 -11.00 -4.76
N ALA A 63 -3.57 -10.80 -5.08
CA ALA A 63 -2.46 -11.33 -4.29
C ALA A 63 -2.50 -10.83 -2.82
N VAL A 64 -2.77 -9.54 -2.61
CA VAL A 64 -2.82 -8.94 -1.28
C VAL A 64 -4.05 -9.40 -0.50
N VAL A 65 -5.21 -9.53 -1.16
CA VAL A 65 -6.42 -10.09 -0.54
C VAL A 65 -6.18 -11.53 -0.12
N LEU A 66 -5.66 -12.38 -1.00
CA LEU A 66 -5.37 -13.78 -0.68
C LEU A 66 -4.40 -13.90 0.48
N MET A 67 -3.36 -13.06 0.51
CA MET A 67 -2.36 -13.05 1.57
C MET A 67 -2.96 -12.66 2.93
N ASN A 68 -3.71 -11.55 2.98
CA ASN A 68 -4.36 -11.12 4.21
C ASN A 68 -5.40 -12.14 4.70
N SER A 69 -6.15 -12.77 3.78
CA SER A 69 -7.10 -13.83 4.10
C SER A 69 -6.40 -15.07 4.65
N ALA A 70 -5.31 -15.52 4.02
CA ALA A 70 -4.52 -16.64 4.51
C ALA A 70 -3.94 -16.37 5.91
N ASN A 71 -3.41 -15.17 6.13
CA ASN A 71 -2.91 -14.77 7.45
C ASN A 71 -4.02 -14.69 8.51
N PHE A 72 -5.20 -14.20 8.13
CA PHE A 72 -6.37 -14.18 9.02
C PHE A 72 -6.82 -15.59 9.41
N LEU A 73 -6.89 -16.52 8.45
CA LEU A 73 -7.20 -17.92 8.71
C LEU A 73 -6.12 -18.61 9.55
N PHE A 74 -4.84 -18.31 9.31
CA PHE A 74 -3.72 -18.88 10.08
C PHE A 74 -3.78 -18.50 11.57
N HIS A 75 -4.26 -17.31 11.89
CA HIS A 75 -4.47 -16.86 13.26
C HIS A 75 -5.85 -17.27 13.82
N GLY A 76 -6.51 -18.26 13.22
CA GLY A 76 -7.77 -18.82 13.71
C GLY A 76 -9.02 -18.00 13.37
N ALA A 77 -8.94 -17.11 12.36
CA ALA A 77 -10.04 -16.30 11.87
C ALA A 77 -10.75 -15.47 12.97
N GLN A 78 -9.99 -15.03 13.97
CA GLN A 78 -10.53 -14.28 15.11
C GLN A 78 -10.82 -12.83 14.71
N VAL A 79 -12.09 -12.44 14.77
CA VAL A 79 -12.52 -11.05 14.62
C VAL A 79 -12.62 -10.43 16.02
N HIS A 80 -11.60 -9.67 16.42
CA HIS A 80 -11.59 -9.01 17.73
C HIS A 80 -12.45 -7.75 17.77
N ASP A 81 -12.44 -6.99 16.68
CA ASP A 81 -13.21 -5.75 16.51
C ASP A 81 -13.43 -5.45 15.02
N ILE A 82 -14.26 -4.44 14.72
CA ILE A 82 -14.55 -4.03 13.34
C ILE A 82 -13.29 -3.55 12.57
N GLY A 83 -12.27 -3.07 13.29
CA GLY A 83 -10.97 -2.68 12.76
C GLY A 83 -10.21 -3.86 12.16
N THR A 84 -10.43 -5.07 12.66
CA THR A 84 -9.89 -6.32 12.09
C THR A 84 -10.34 -6.51 10.64
N ILE A 85 -11.56 -6.08 10.30
CA ILE A 85 -12.12 -6.14 8.94
C ILE A 85 -11.72 -4.90 8.14
N ILE A 86 -11.89 -3.71 8.72
CA ILE A 86 -11.63 -2.44 8.03
C ILE A 86 -10.19 -2.34 7.53
N ARG A 87 -9.21 -2.90 8.26
CA ARG A 87 -7.80 -2.83 7.86
C ARG A 87 -7.47 -3.50 6.52
N PHE A 88 -8.34 -4.37 6.01
CA PHE A 88 -8.14 -5.02 4.72
C PHE A 88 -8.24 -4.02 3.55
N PHE A 89 -9.03 -2.96 3.68
CA PHE A 89 -9.30 -2.04 2.57
C PHE A 89 -8.17 -1.04 2.29
N PRO A 90 -7.61 -0.33 3.29
CA PRO A 90 -6.55 0.67 3.08
C PRO A 90 -5.41 0.19 2.20
N VAL A 91 -4.87 -1.01 2.46
CA VAL A 91 -3.73 -1.55 1.73
C VAL A 91 -4.04 -1.77 0.25
N LEU A 92 -5.28 -2.14 -0.11
CA LEU A 92 -5.69 -2.30 -1.52
C LEU A 92 -5.64 -0.98 -2.27
N PHE A 93 -5.98 0.13 -1.61
CA PHE A 93 -5.88 1.46 -2.20
C PHE A 93 -4.43 1.94 -2.31
N ALA A 94 -3.53 1.53 -1.41
CA ALA A 94 -2.09 1.74 -1.63
C ALA A 94 -1.59 0.95 -2.85
N VAL A 95 -2.02 -0.30 -3.04
CA VAL A 95 -1.71 -1.11 -4.23
C VAL A 95 -2.21 -0.44 -5.50
N LEU A 96 -3.49 -0.05 -5.53
CA LEU A 96 -4.08 0.65 -6.67
C LEU A 96 -3.33 1.94 -6.96
N TYR A 97 -3.04 2.72 -5.92
CA TYR A 97 -2.37 3.98 -6.09
C TYR A 97 -0.98 3.77 -6.67
N PHE A 98 -0.19 2.87 -6.08
CA PHE A 98 1.17 2.62 -6.48
C PHE A 98 1.25 1.97 -7.87
N ALA A 99 0.34 1.05 -8.21
CA ALA A 99 0.36 0.30 -9.47
C ALA A 99 0.42 1.19 -10.72
N LYS A 100 -0.58 2.05 -10.90
CA LYS A 100 -0.73 2.88 -12.10
C LYS A 100 -1.30 4.25 -11.78
N LYS A 101 -1.04 5.20 -12.67
CA LYS A 101 -1.66 6.53 -12.64
C LYS A 101 -3.07 6.43 -13.21
N SER A 102 -4.07 6.83 -12.42
CA SER A 102 -5.49 6.73 -12.77
C SER A 102 -6.30 7.84 -12.12
N ARG A 103 -7.53 8.08 -12.58
CA ARG A 103 -8.43 9.06 -11.94
C ARG A 103 -8.79 8.67 -10.50
N LEU A 104 -8.76 7.39 -10.16
CA LEU A 104 -9.01 6.91 -8.80
C LEU A 104 -8.01 7.47 -7.78
N ASN A 105 -6.77 7.75 -8.21
CA ASN A 105 -5.76 8.38 -7.36
C ASN A 105 -6.15 9.78 -6.86
N LEU A 106 -7.09 10.43 -7.55
CA LEU A 106 -7.62 11.75 -7.21
C LEU A 106 -9.00 11.64 -6.54
N ILE A 107 -9.88 10.81 -7.12
CA ILE A 107 -11.26 10.67 -6.65
C ILE A 107 -11.31 10.07 -5.23
N VAL A 108 -10.51 9.03 -4.95
CA VAL A 108 -10.53 8.34 -3.66
C VAL A 108 -10.17 9.27 -2.49
N PRO A 109 -9.03 10.00 -2.50
CA PRO A 109 -8.74 10.91 -1.40
C PRO A 109 -9.74 12.06 -1.30
N LEU A 110 -10.28 12.57 -2.41
CA LEU A 110 -11.33 13.60 -2.37
C LEU A 110 -12.61 13.10 -1.69
N LEU A 111 -13.07 11.89 -2.05
CA LEU A 111 -14.22 11.27 -1.40
C LEU A 111 -13.95 10.99 0.08
N ALA A 112 -12.74 10.55 0.44
CA ALA A 112 -12.36 10.35 1.83
C ALA A 112 -12.49 11.64 2.64
N ILE A 113 -12.00 12.78 2.12
CA ILE A 113 -12.16 14.11 2.75
C ILE A 113 -13.63 14.39 3.04
N VAL A 114 -14.49 14.23 2.03
CA VAL A 114 -15.93 14.48 2.16
C VAL A 114 -16.57 13.57 3.22
N ILE A 115 -16.29 12.27 3.17
CA ILE A 115 -16.85 11.28 4.11
C ILE A 115 -16.41 11.57 5.55
N PHE A 116 -15.15 11.95 5.75
CA PHE A 116 -14.64 12.27 7.08
C PHE A 116 -15.26 13.54 7.64
N VAL A 117 -15.28 14.61 6.84
CA VAL A 117 -15.85 15.91 7.25
C VAL A 117 -17.38 15.83 7.37
N ALA A 118 -18.06 14.85 6.77
CA ALA A 118 -19.48 14.64 7.02
C ALA A 118 -19.76 14.19 8.47
N HIS A 119 -18.80 13.56 9.16
CA HIS A 119 -18.96 13.12 10.54
C HIS A 119 -18.87 14.30 11.53
N PRO A 120 -19.69 14.40 12.60
CA PRO A 120 -19.64 15.51 13.56
C PRO A 120 -18.25 15.77 14.17
N ILE A 121 -17.54 14.70 14.54
CA ILE A 121 -16.15 14.80 15.04
C ILE A 121 -15.23 15.22 13.90
N GLY A 122 -15.43 14.70 12.69
CA GLY A 122 -14.58 15.04 11.55
C GLY A 122 -14.69 16.51 11.15
N ARG A 123 -15.86 17.13 11.36
CA ARG A 123 -16.02 18.59 11.22
C ARG A 123 -15.18 19.38 12.22
N SER A 124 -15.09 18.92 13.47
CA SER A 124 -14.32 19.64 14.49
C SER A 124 -12.80 19.47 14.31
N VAL A 125 -12.36 18.41 13.62
CA VAL A 125 -10.95 18.16 13.27
C VAL A 125 -10.73 18.09 11.74
N TRP A 126 -11.42 18.93 10.98
CA TRP A 126 -11.40 18.89 9.50
C TRP A 126 -9.98 19.00 8.93
N TYR A 127 -9.06 19.71 9.60
CA TYR A 127 -7.67 19.84 9.18
C TYR A 127 -6.91 18.52 9.17
N PHE A 128 -7.37 17.50 9.91
CA PHE A 128 -6.81 16.15 9.86
C PHE A 128 -6.89 15.57 8.43
N SER A 129 -7.95 15.87 7.68
CA SER A 129 -8.10 15.40 6.30
C SER A 129 -7.15 16.08 5.32
N LEU A 130 -6.40 17.13 5.72
CA LEU A 130 -5.41 17.78 4.86
C LEU A 130 -4.27 16.83 4.47
N PHE A 131 -3.99 15.80 5.27
CA PHE A 131 -3.07 14.73 4.88
C PHE A 131 -3.48 14.05 3.57
N TRP A 132 -4.76 14.08 3.22
CA TRP A 132 -5.28 13.42 2.01
C TRP A 132 -5.19 14.32 0.77
N THR A 133 -4.71 15.56 0.92
CA THR A 133 -4.22 16.36 -0.21
C THR A 133 -2.86 15.87 -0.71
N ILE A 134 -2.06 15.22 0.13
CA ILE A 134 -0.75 14.65 -0.24
C ILE A 134 -0.85 13.66 -1.41
N PRO A 135 -1.73 12.66 -1.44
CA PRO A 135 -1.87 11.76 -2.59
C PRO A 135 -2.36 12.47 -3.84
N ILE A 136 -3.10 13.59 -3.70
CA ILE A 136 -3.53 14.43 -4.84
C ILE A 136 -2.33 15.19 -5.41
N ILE A 137 -1.52 15.81 -4.57
CA ILE A 137 -0.31 16.52 -5.01
C ILE A 137 0.69 15.52 -5.61
N ALA A 138 0.96 14.42 -4.89
CA ALA A 138 1.85 13.36 -5.32
C ALA A 138 1.48 12.77 -6.69
N TYR A 139 0.20 12.79 -7.07
CA TYR A 139 -0.26 12.32 -8.37
C TYR A 139 0.43 13.02 -9.55
N PHE A 140 0.79 14.30 -9.40
CA PHE A 140 1.47 15.07 -10.44
C PHE A 140 2.98 14.79 -10.50
N PHE A 141 3.57 14.29 -9.42
CA PHE A 141 5.01 14.10 -9.28
C PHE A 141 5.46 12.63 -9.29
N ARG A 142 4.53 11.68 -9.13
CA ARG A 142 4.78 10.24 -8.94
C ARG A 142 5.57 9.57 -10.07
N ASP A 143 5.48 10.06 -11.29
CA ASP A 143 6.16 9.45 -12.44
C ASP A 143 7.64 9.83 -12.46
N ARG A 144 7.97 10.98 -11.86
CA ARG A 144 9.34 11.52 -11.75
C ARG A 144 10.03 11.07 -10.46
N PHE A 145 9.32 11.06 -9.34
CA PHE A 145 9.89 10.80 -8.03
C PHE A 145 9.26 9.57 -7.37
N LEU A 146 10.08 8.54 -7.10
CA LEU A 146 9.64 7.32 -6.41
C LEU A 146 9.06 7.64 -5.02
N LEU A 147 9.67 8.56 -4.29
CA LEU A 147 9.18 8.96 -2.97
C LEU A 147 7.80 9.63 -3.06
N ALA A 148 7.54 10.45 -4.08
CA ALA A 148 6.20 11.00 -4.30
C ALA A 148 5.19 9.88 -4.58
N ARG A 149 5.54 8.89 -5.41
CA ARG A 149 4.68 7.72 -5.67
C ARG A 149 4.40 6.91 -4.39
N ALA A 150 5.40 6.72 -3.55
CA ALA A 150 5.30 5.98 -2.28
C ALA A 150 4.48 6.75 -1.22
N LEU A 151 4.70 8.06 -1.10
CA LEU A 151 3.89 8.96 -0.26
C LEU A 151 2.43 8.93 -0.69
N GLY A 152 2.18 9.05 -1.99
CA GLY A 152 0.81 8.97 -2.50
C GLY A 152 0.15 7.62 -2.19
N ALA A 153 0.87 6.51 -2.23
CA ALA A 153 0.32 5.20 -1.89
C ALA A 153 -0.03 5.08 -0.40
N THR A 154 0.90 5.42 0.50
CA THR A 154 0.65 5.30 1.95
C THR A 154 -0.40 6.28 2.46
N PHE A 155 -0.43 7.52 1.93
CA PHE A 155 -1.49 8.46 2.28
C PHE A 155 -2.82 8.14 1.60
N SER A 156 -2.85 7.44 0.46
CA SER A 156 -4.10 6.91 -0.11
C SER A 156 -4.70 5.81 0.76
N ALA A 157 -3.87 4.92 1.32
CA ALA A 157 -4.32 3.97 2.33
C ALA A 157 -4.84 4.68 3.57
N HIS A 158 -4.10 5.67 4.06
CA HIS A 158 -4.52 6.44 5.23
C HIS A 158 -5.80 7.24 5.01
N ALA A 159 -6.06 7.75 3.80
CA ALA A 159 -7.32 8.43 3.47
C ALA A 159 -8.52 7.48 3.61
N VAL A 160 -8.44 6.29 3.00
CA VAL A 160 -9.50 5.29 3.10
C VAL A 160 -9.64 4.76 4.54
N GLY A 161 -8.51 4.58 5.22
CA GLY A 161 -8.46 4.22 6.63
C GLY A 161 -9.17 5.26 7.49
N GLY A 162 -8.77 6.53 7.46
CA GLY A 162 -9.38 7.58 8.28
C GLY A 162 -10.86 7.81 7.98
N ALA A 163 -11.25 7.78 6.71
CA ALA A 163 -12.65 7.90 6.30
C ALA A 163 -13.53 6.74 6.78
N SER A 164 -13.00 5.52 6.86
CA SER A 164 -13.75 4.38 7.42
C SER A 164 -13.70 4.35 8.95
N TRP A 165 -12.54 4.68 9.54
CA TRP A 165 -12.28 4.60 10.97
C TRP A 165 -13.13 5.57 11.77
N ILE A 166 -13.36 6.80 11.28
CA ILE A 166 -14.16 7.79 11.99
C ILE A 166 -15.63 7.39 12.16
N TRP A 167 -16.15 6.58 11.25
CA TRP A 167 -17.52 6.05 11.31
C TRP A 167 -17.62 4.73 12.06
N ALA A 168 -16.50 4.00 12.18
CA ALA A 168 -16.44 2.73 12.87
C ALA A 168 -16.09 2.86 14.36
N PHE A 169 -15.28 3.87 14.70
CA PHE A 169 -14.80 4.12 16.05
C PHE A 169 -15.11 5.56 16.45
N ALA A 170 -15.85 5.73 17.54
CA ALA A 170 -16.20 7.04 18.10
C ALA A 170 -15.02 7.65 18.88
N LEU A 171 -13.85 7.78 18.24
CA LEU A 171 -12.68 8.42 18.85
C LEU A 171 -12.94 9.92 19.06
N PRO A 172 -12.64 10.47 20.26
CA PRO A 172 -12.84 11.90 20.52
C PRO A 172 -11.88 12.76 19.67
N ALA A 173 -12.23 14.03 19.45
CA ALA A 173 -11.42 14.98 18.68
C ALA A 173 -9.96 15.08 19.19
N ALA A 174 -9.75 15.00 20.50
CA ALA A 174 -8.41 15.00 21.10
C ALA A 174 -7.54 13.82 20.63
N ALA A 175 -8.14 12.64 20.42
CA ALA A 175 -7.42 11.48 19.91
C ALA A 175 -6.96 11.72 18.46
N TRP A 176 -7.83 12.26 17.60
CA TRP A 176 -7.45 12.65 16.24
C TRP A 176 -6.32 13.69 16.20
N ASN A 177 -6.33 14.66 17.11
CA ASN A 177 -5.26 15.64 17.22
C ASN A 177 -3.93 15.01 17.64
N SER A 178 -3.97 14.08 18.61
CA SER A 178 -2.77 13.36 19.04
C SER A 178 -2.19 12.45 17.95
N LEU A 179 -3.01 12.02 17.00
CA LEU A 179 -2.59 11.18 15.88
C LEU A 179 -1.78 11.94 14.83
N ILE A 180 -1.85 13.27 14.77
CA ILE A 180 -1.15 14.07 13.74
C ILE A 180 0.36 13.75 13.66
N PRO A 181 1.15 13.86 14.75
CA PRO A 181 2.57 13.52 14.70
C PRO A 181 2.82 12.03 14.40
N ILE A 182 1.95 11.14 14.89
CA ILE A 182 2.05 9.69 14.69
C ILE A 182 1.84 9.35 13.21
N VAL A 183 0.81 9.94 12.58
CA VAL A 183 0.52 9.78 11.15
C VAL A 183 1.72 10.24 10.33
N ILE A 184 2.30 11.40 10.63
CA ILE A 184 3.49 11.87 9.91
C ILE A 184 4.61 10.83 9.99
N ALA A 185 4.95 10.37 11.20
CA ALA A 185 6.03 9.40 11.40
C ALA A 185 5.75 8.07 10.68
N GLU A 186 4.57 7.49 10.87
CA GLU A 186 4.19 6.22 10.24
C GLU A 186 4.14 6.34 8.72
N ARG A 187 3.54 7.41 8.18
CA ARG A 187 3.42 7.56 6.73
C ARG A 187 4.78 7.78 6.07
N LEU A 188 5.69 8.51 6.71
CA LEU A 188 7.07 8.62 6.23
C LEU A 188 7.80 7.28 6.30
N LEU A 189 7.67 6.53 7.40
CA LEU A 189 8.24 5.19 7.55
C LEU A 189 7.75 4.25 6.43
N PHE A 190 6.45 4.19 6.19
CA PHE A 190 5.91 3.35 5.11
C PHE A 190 6.31 3.85 3.73
N ALA A 191 6.36 5.17 3.48
CA ALA A 191 6.82 5.69 2.20
C ALA A 191 8.28 5.30 1.92
N LEU A 192 9.15 5.39 2.92
CA LEU A 192 10.55 4.94 2.83
C LEU A 192 10.63 3.42 2.65
N GLY A 193 9.84 2.66 3.41
CA GLY A 193 9.76 1.20 3.28
C GLY A 193 9.32 0.73 1.89
N ILE A 194 8.29 1.37 1.32
CA ILE A 194 7.81 1.11 -0.04
C ILE A 194 8.91 1.44 -1.06
N ALA A 195 9.55 2.59 -0.94
CA ALA A 195 10.60 3.00 -1.87
C ALA A 195 11.82 2.07 -1.80
N ALA A 196 12.29 1.75 -0.60
CA ALA A 196 13.41 0.84 -0.37
C ALA A 196 13.10 -0.57 -0.91
N SER A 197 11.92 -1.10 -0.60
CA SER A 197 11.47 -2.40 -1.10
C SER A 197 11.39 -2.42 -2.63
N TYR A 198 10.91 -1.33 -3.24
CA TYR A 198 10.79 -1.25 -4.70
C TYR A 198 12.16 -1.26 -5.37
N ILE A 199 13.13 -0.52 -4.84
CA ILE A 199 14.52 -0.52 -5.33
C ILE A 199 15.13 -1.91 -5.14
N ALA A 200 15.01 -2.50 -3.95
CA ALA A 200 15.56 -3.82 -3.64
C ALA A 200 15.01 -4.89 -4.59
N LEU A 201 13.69 -4.92 -4.80
CA LEU A 201 13.04 -5.91 -5.66
C LEU A 201 13.40 -5.70 -7.14
N ASN A 202 13.49 -4.46 -7.63
CA ASN A 202 13.96 -4.19 -9.00
C ASN A 202 15.38 -4.73 -9.22
N ASN A 203 16.30 -4.49 -8.28
CA ASN A 203 17.67 -4.98 -8.39
C ASN A 203 17.75 -6.51 -8.28
N LEU A 204 16.97 -7.12 -7.38
CA LEU A 204 16.90 -8.56 -7.24
C LEU A 204 16.42 -9.21 -8.55
N LEU A 205 15.30 -8.72 -9.11
CA LEU A 205 14.77 -9.23 -10.37
C LEU A 205 15.76 -9.06 -11.51
N TYR A 206 16.45 -7.92 -11.58
CA TYR A 206 17.51 -7.68 -12.56
C TYR A 206 18.67 -8.68 -12.45
N VAL A 207 19.14 -8.97 -11.24
CA VAL A 207 20.21 -9.96 -11.03
C VAL A 207 19.74 -11.36 -11.42
N LEU A 208 18.50 -11.73 -11.07
CA LEU A 208 17.94 -13.05 -11.38
C LEU A 208 17.73 -13.25 -12.89
N GLU A 209 17.28 -12.21 -13.62
CA GLU A 209 17.15 -12.26 -15.08
C GLU A 209 18.52 -12.31 -15.76
N ARG A 210 19.50 -11.50 -15.31
CA ARG A 210 20.87 -11.53 -15.85
C ARG A 210 21.57 -12.87 -15.66
N LYS A 211 21.27 -13.59 -14.58
CA LYS A 211 21.81 -14.92 -14.29
C LYS A 211 21.01 -16.05 -14.97
N ASN A 212 20.00 -15.73 -15.79
CA ASN A 212 19.07 -16.70 -16.38
C ASN A 212 18.37 -17.60 -15.34
N ILE A 213 18.24 -17.15 -14.10
CA ILE A 213 17.53 -17.88 -13.04
C ILE A 213 16.02 -17.68 -13.21
N LEU A 214 15.59 -16.46 -13.59
CA LEU A 214 14.19 -16.11 -13.84
C LEU A 214 14.03 -15.37 -15.17
N ASN A 215 13.58 -16.06 -16.20
CA ASN A 215 13.35 -15.50 -17.55
C ASN A 215 11.85 -15.36 -17.85
N LEU A 216 11.15 -14.59 -17.01
CA LEU A 216 9.69 -14.40 -17.12
C LEU A 216 9.28 -12.98 -17.57
N GLY A 217 10.25 -12.12 -17.88
CA GLY A 217 10.00 -10.77 -18.40
C GLY A 217 9.29 -9.87 -17.41
N PHE A 218 9.77 -9.82 -16.15
CA PHE A 218 9.25 -8.87 -15.17
C PHE A 218 9.58 -7.43 -15.59
N PRO A 219 8.70 -6.43 -15.34
CA PRO A 219 8.99 -5.05 -15.62
C PRO A 219 10.04 -4.60 -14.62
N ILE A 220 11.26 -4.42 -15.11
CA ILE A 220 12.36 -3.83 -14.36
C ILE A 220 12.44 -2.37 -14.75
N ASP A 221 12.33 -1.49 -13.76
CA ASP A 221 12.54 -0.07 -13.95
C ASP A 221 14.04 0.24 -13.92
N SER A 222 14.59 0.49 -15.10
CA SER A 222 16.04 0.71 -15.31
C SER A 222 16.59 1.90 -14.52
N ARG A 223 15.75 2.85 -14.10
CA ARG A 223 16.14 4.03 -13.28
C ARG A 223 16.60 3.64 -11.88
N PHE A 224 16.15 2.48 -11.39
CA PHE A 224 16.40 1.99 -10.04
C PHE A 224 17.35 0.78 -10.00
N VAL A 225 17.93 0.39 -11.13
CA VAL A 225 18.97 -0.65 -11.18
C VAL A 225 20.35 -0.02 -10.95
N TYR A 226 21.16 -0.58 -10.05
CA TYR A 226 22.49 -0.02 -9.75
C TYR A 226 23.49 -0.21 -10.91
N SER A 227 23.48 -1.38 -11.58
CA SER A 227 24.44 -1.70 -12.64
C SER A 227 24.19 -0.97 -13.97
N SER A 228 22.97 -0.49 -14.22
CA SER A 228 22.65 0.27 -15.44
C SER A 228 23.28 1.67 -15.42
N ARG A 229 23.52 2.24 -14.23
CA ARG A 229 24.18 3.54 -14.07
C ARG A 229 25.69 3.49 -14.36
N ILE A 230 26.33 2.33 -14.13
CA ILE A 230 27.78 2.15 -14.34
C ILE A 230 28.16 2.09 -15.84
N ARG A 231 27.21 1.77 -16.73
CA ARG A 231 27.48 1.72 -18.18
C ARG A 231 27.25 3.03 -18.93
N ASN A 232 26.64 4.03 -18.29
CA ASN A 232 26.29 5.31 -18.91
C ASN A 232 27.07 6.49 -18.32
N SER A 233 28.15 6.22 -17.58
CA SER A 233 29.12 7.19 -17.05
C SER A 233 30.52 6.82 -17.54
#